data_AF-A0AAR5Q4U5-F1
#
_entry.id   AF-A0AAR5Q4U5-F1
#
_cell.length_a   1.000
_cell.length_b   1.000
_cell.length_c   1.000
_cell.angle_alpha   90.00
_cell.angle_beta   90.00
_cell.angle_gamma   90.00
#
_symmetry.space_group_name_H-M   'P 1'
#
loop_
_entity.id
_entity.type
_entity.pdbx_description
1 polymer ?
#
loop_
_entity_poly.entity_id
_entity_poly.type
_entity_poly.pdbx_seq_one_letter_code
_entity_poly.pdbx_strand_id
1 'polypeptide(L)'
;MEMDQAPLNKAHQLERKAQLLEKQENLDQAIVCYSEALELYQKCFELTKNQIALDSINLQKEKAERQVRILQIKKSYLERTAKDRLLPRSTGTITSRCFQVDTIDNLQDRIFKNLESHDSLICYLADRGIINSSDRHCHSPIEEDEENGEAPLIVGSKHPKSDSVVIEELRELSGQLKDFVQGLLIDLAERKNQIQLLKQHVLKKSELDHDHKADLLIALDDRNILIDDLKAQITDLELEKSCSQAADLRPEYAELQSFPKLESLVMPPLDVTTFKKFSIPEVSSRLLRKDD
;
A
#
# COMPACT_ATOMS: atom_id res chain seq x y z
N MET A 1 32.93 -18.48 -31.31
CA MET A 1 32.44 -17.08 -31.25
C MET A 1 31.45 -17.00 -30.10
N GLU A 2 31.93 -16.54 -28.95
CA GLU A 2 31.24 -16.58 -27.65
C GLU A 2 30.23 -15.42 -27.50
N MET A 3 29.04 -15.54 -28.10
CA MET A 3 27.89 -14.70 -27.71
C MET A 3 27.02 -15.35 -26.61
N ASP A 4 27.30 -16.61 -26.28
CA ASP A 4 26.51 -17.42 -25.32
C ASP A 4 26.93 -17.25 -23.84
N GLN A 5 27.91 -16.39 -23.55
CA GLN A 5 28.44 -16.23 -22.18
C GLN A 5 28.18 -14.87 -21.53
N ALA A 6 27.62 -13.89 -22.25
CA ALA A 6 27.30 -12.61 -21.63
C ALA A 6 26.14 -12.79 -20.63
N PRO A 7 26.29 -12.38 -19.34
CA PRO A 7 25.28 -12.61 -18.31
C PRO A 7 23.92 -12.01 -18.67
N LEU A 8 23.92 -10.88 -19.39
CA LEU A 8 22.71 -10.22 -19.87
C LEU A 8 21.97 -11.03 -20.94
N ASN A 9 22.71 -11.62 -21.89
CA ASN A 9 22.09 -12.45 -22.93
C ASN A 9 21.48 -13.72 -22.31
N LYS A 10 22.16 -14.33 -21.33
CA LYS A 10 21.64 -15.47 -20.59
C LYS A 10 20.37 -15.10 -19.79
N ALA A 11 20.30 -13.90 -19.19
CA ALA A 11 19.09 -13.42 -18.53
C ALA A 11 17.91 -13.36 -19.52
N HIS A 12 18.08 -12.78 -20.70
CA HIS A 12 17.03 -12.73 -21.73
C HIS A 12 16.63 -14.10 -22.27
N GLN A 13 17.56 -15.05 -22.37
CA GLN A 13 17.23 -16.43 -22.73
C GLN A 13 16.33 -17.09 -21.68
N LEU A 14 16.62 -16.89 -20.40
CA LEU A 14 15.80 -17.39 -19.30
C LEU A 14 14.42 -16.73 -19.28
N GLU A 15 14.31 -15.45 -19.57
CA GLU A 15 13.00 -14.78 -19.69
C GLU A 15 12.17 -15.36 -20.82
N ARG A 16 12.76 -15.58 -22.01
CA ARG A 16 12.05 -16.22 -23.13
C ARG A 16 11.59 -17.62 -22.77
N LYS A 17 12.44 -18.40 -22.08
CA LYS A 17 12.07 -19.73 -21.59
C LYS A 17 10.92 -19.65 -20.57
N ALA A 18 10.97 -18.69 -19.65
CA ALA A 18 9.92 -18.49 -18.65
C ALA A 18 8.57 -18.13 -19.29
N GLN A 19 8.56 -17.28 -20.32
CA GLN A 19 7.35 -16.97 -21.10
C GLN A 19 6.75 -18.20 -21.78
N LEU A 20 7.59 -19.13 -22.26
CA LEU A 20 7.10 -20.39 -22.84
C LEU A 20 6.50 -21.30 -21.77
N LEU A 21 7.13 -21.40 -20.60
CA LEU A 21 6.63 -22.18 -19.47
C LEU A 21 5.31 -21.61 -18.91
N GLU A 22 5.16 -20.28 -18.92
CA GLU A 22 3.92 -19.62 -18.52
C GLU A 22 2.75 -19.99 -19.46
N LYS A 23 3.01 -20.08 -20.77
CA LYS A 23 2.02 -20.55 -21.76
C LYS A 23 1.65 -22.03 -21.58
N GLN A 24 2.56 -22.81 -21.01
CA GLN A 24 2.36 -24.23 -20.68
C GLN A 24 1.75 -24.43 -19.29
N GLU A 25 1.34 -23.35 -18.60
CA GLU A 25 0.82 -23.34 -17.23
C GLU A 25 1.78 -23.92 -16.17
N ASN A 26 3.05 -24.09 -16.53
CA ASN A 26 4.09 -24.57 -15.62
C ASN A 26 4.69 -23.41 -14.83
N LEU A 27 3.89 -22.87 -13.91
CA LEU A 27 4.20 -21.64 -13.17
C LEU A 27 5.44 -21.79 -12.28
N ASP A 28 5.66 -22.97 -11.70
CA ASP A 28 6.81 -23.23 -10.82
C ASP A 28 8.14 -23.08 -11.55
N GLN A 29 8.26 -23.71 -12.72
CA GLN A 29 9.47 -23.61 -13.52
C GLN A 29 9.64 -22.20 -14.12
N ALA A 30 8.54 -21.52 -14.46
CA ALA A 30 8.58 -20.14 -14.92
C ALA A 30 9.13 -19.19 -13.84
N ILE A 31 8.69 -19.35 -12.59
CA ILE A 31 9.19 -18.57 -11.44
C ILE A 31 10.70 -18.79 -11.28
N VAL A 32 11.17 -20.04 -11.33
CA VAL A 32 12.60 -20.36 -11.21
C VAL A 32 13.41 -19.68 -12.32
N CYS A 33 12.94 -19.73 -13.57
CA CYS A 33 13.63 -19.08 -14.69
C CYS A 33 13.71 -17.56 -14.51
N TYR A 34 12.65 -16.90 -14.03
CA TYR A 34 12.69 -15.46 -13.74
C TYR A 34 13.59 -15.14 -12.54
N SER A 35 13.62 -15.96 -11.49
CA SER A 35 14.55 -15.74 -10.37
C SER A 35 16.01 -15.89 -10.78
N GLU A 36 16.34 -16.86 -11.63
CA GLU A 36 17.69 -17.00 -12.18
C GLU A 36 18.07 -15.81 -13.08
N ALA A 37 17.11 -15.27 -13.85
CA ALA A 37 17.32 -14.07 -14.63
C ALA A 37 17.61 -12.84 -13.74
N LEU A 38 16.94 -12.71 -12.58
CA LEU A 38 17.19 -11.64 -11.62
C LEU A 38 18.60 -11.66 -11.05
N GLU A 39 19.12 -12.85 -10.73
CA GLU A 39 20.51 -12.98 -10.28
C GLU A 39 21.50 -12.54 -11.36
N LEU A 40 21.21 -12.84 -12.63
CA LEU A 40 22.03 -12.41 -13.75
C LEU A 40 21.95 -10.90 -13.97
N TYR A 41 20.77 -10.29 -13.85
CA TYR A 41 20.64 -8.83 -13.89
C TYR A 41 21.40 -8.15 -12.77
N GLN A 42 21.39 -8.71 -11.56
CA GLN A 42 22.18 -8.21 -10.44
C GLN A 42 23.69 -8.25 -10.75
N LYS A 43 24.18 -9.35 -11.34
CA LYS A 43 25.58 -9.45 -11.79
C LYS A 43 25.90 -8.44 -12.90
N CYS A 44 24.99 -8.25 -13.86
CA CYS A 44 25.15 -7.24 -14.91
C CYS A 44 25.21 -5.83 -14.33
N PHE A 45 24.41 -5.55 -13.30
CA PHE A 45 24.38 -4.27 -12.62
C PHE A 45 25.73 -3.95 -11.96
N GLU A 46 26.33 -4.93 -11.26
CA GLU A 46 27.64 -4.78 -10.61
C GLU A 46 28.80 -4.58 -11.61
N LEU A 47 28.70 -5.14 -12.81
CA LEU A 47 29.74 -5.06 -13.85
C LEU A 47 29.65 -3.78 -14.69
N THR A 48 28.49 -3.14 -14.73
CA THR A 48 28.21 -2.02 -15.64
C THR A 48 28.57 -0.68 -14.99
N LYS A 49 29.30 0.17 -15.71
CA LYS A 49 29.72 1.51 -15.24
C LYS A 49 28.97 2.66 -15.89
N ASN A 50 28.26 2.40 -16.98
CA ASN A 50 27.50 3.42 -17.71
C ASN A 50 26.12 3.59 -17.06
N GLN A 51 25.79 4.81 -16.64
CA GLN A 51 24.54 5.14 -15.98
C GLN A 51 23.31 4.77 -16.82
N ILE A 52 23.32 5.04 -18.12
CA ILE A 52 22.19 4.74 -19.01
C ILE A 52 21.94 3.23 -19.09
N ALA A 53 23.04 2.45 -19.12
CA ALA A 53 22.95 1.00 -19.14
C ALA A 53 22.48 0.44 -17.78
N LEU A 54 22.89 1.06 -16.67
CA LEU A 54 22.40 0.71 -15.33
C LEU A 54 20.90 0.95 -15.18
N ASP A 55 20.40 2.09 -15.67
CA ASP A 55 18.96 2.41 -15.63
C ASP A 55 18.16 1.40 -16.46
N SER A 56 18.67 1.01 -17.64
CA SER A 56 18.07 -0.03 -18.49
C SER A 56 18.05 -1.41 -17.81
N ILE A 57 19.17 -1.83 -17.19
CA ILE A 57 19.26 -3.10 -16.45
C ILE A 57 18.30 -3.09 -15.25
N ASN A 58 18.19 -1.98 -14.54
CA ASN A 58 17.25 -1.83 -13.43
C ASN A 58 15.80 -1.96 -13.89
N LEU A 59 15.43 -1.35 -15.02
CA LEU A 59 14.09 -1.48 -15.59
C LEU A 59 13.77 -2.95 -15.94
N GLN A 60 14.74 -3.66 -16.52
CA GLN A 60 14.60 -5.08 -16.84
C GLN A 60 14.46 -5.95 -15.57
N LYS A 61 15.27 -5.65 -14.54
CA LYS A 61 15.20 -6.30 -13.24
C LYS A 61 13.83 -6.08 -12.59
N GLU A 62 13.33 -4.85 -12.53
CA GLU A 62 12.01 -4.54 -11.95
C GLU A 62 10.89 -5.27 -12.70
N LYS A 63 10.98 -5.33 -14.04
CA LYS A 63 10.03 -6.10 -14.86
C LYS A 63 10.05 -7.59 -14.49
N ALA A 64 11.22 -8.20 -14.36
CA ALA A 64 11.35 -9.60 -13.97
C ALA A 64 10.83 -9.84 -12.53
N GLU A 65 11.10 -8.95 -11.57
CA GLU A 65 10.56 -9.01 -10.20
C GLU A 65 9.03 -8.92 -10.19
N ARG A 66 8.47 -8.03 -11.02
CA ARG A 66 7.02 -7.94 -11.21
C ARG A 66 6.44 -9.25 -11.75
N GLN A 67 7.11 -9.86 -12.73
CA GLN A 67 6.65 -11.12 -13.31
C GLN A 67 6.68 -12.27 -12.31
N VAL A 68 7.72 -12.37 -11.47
CA VAL A 68 7.76 -13.35 -10.37
C VAL A 68 6.56 -13.18 -9.43
N ARG A 69 6.25 -11.95 -9.03
CA ARG A 69 5.10 -11.66 -8.16
C ARG A 69 3.78 -12.06 -8.82
N ILE A 70 3.59 -11.74 -10.09
CA ILE A 70 2.39 -12.12 -10.86
C ILE A 70 2.23 -13.64 -10.88
N LEU A 71 3.30 -14.37 -11.21
CA LEU A 71 3.28 -15.83 -11.28
C LEU A 71 2.99 -16.46 -9.91
N GLN A 72 3.53 -15.91 -8.82
CA GLN A 72 3.23 -16.38 -7.46
C GLN A 72 1.76 -16.19 -7.09
N ILE A 73 1.18 -15.03 -7.42
CA ILE A 73 -0.25 -14.77 -7.20
C ILE A 73 -1.08 -15.76 -8.02
N LYS A 74 -0.79 -15.91 -9.31
CA LYS A 74 -1.47 -16.86 -10.21
C LYS A 74 -1.40 -18.29 -9.69
N LYS A 75 -0.23 -18.72 -9.22
CA LYS A 75 -0.04 -20.04 -8.58
C LYS A 75 -0.93 -20.20 -7.35
N SER A 76 -0.91 -19.24 -6.43
CA SER A 76 -1.71 -19.30 -5.21
C SER A 76 -3.22 -19.37 -5.49
N TYR A 77 -3.67 -18.69 -6.56
CA TYR A 77 -5.05 -18.73 -7.01
C TYR A 77 -5.44 -20.10 -7.56
N LEU A 78 -4.59 -20.70 -8.41
CA LEU A 78 -4.83 -22.05 -8.95
C LEU A 78 -4.84 -23.10 -7.83
N GLU A 79 -3.97 -22.98 -6.83
CA GLU A 79 -3.95 -23.90 -5.69
C GLU A 79 -5.23 -23.80 -4.83
N ARG A 80 -5.76 -22.59 -4.61
CA ARG A 80 -7.02 -22.39 -3.88
C ARG A 80 -8.21 -22.96 -4.65
N THR A 81 -8.33 -22.62 -5.92
CA THR A 81 -9.42 -23.13 -6.77
C THR A 81 -9.36 -24.65 -6.95
N ALA A 82 -8.17 -25.25 -7.01
CA ALA A 82 -8.01 -26.70 -7.02
C ALA A 82 -8.49 -27.36 -5.71
N LYS A 83 -8.17 -26.76 -4.55
CA LYS A 83 -8.64 -27.23 -3.23
C LYS A 83 -10.16 -27.13 -3.11
N ASP A 84 -10.75 -26.04 -3.57
CA ASP A 84 -12.21 -25.82 -3.52
C ASP A 84 -12.99 -26.80 -4.42
N ARG A 85 -12.40 -27.25 -5.54
CA ARG A 85 -12.99 -28.29 -6.41
C ARG A 85 -12.95 -29.69 -5.79
N LEU A 86 -12.03 -29.95 -4.87
CA LEU A 86 -11.87 -31.24 -4.19
C LEU A 86 -12.73 -31.36 -2.93
N LEU A 87 -13.28 -30.26 -2.41
CA LEU A 87 -14.24 -30.30 -1.32
C LEU A 87 -15.61 -30.73 -1.85
N PRO A 88 -16.23 -31.81 -1.32
CA PRO A 88 -17.56 -32.21 -1.73
C PRO A 88 -18.53 -31.09 -1.38
N ARG A 89 -19.13 -30.48 -2.41
CA ARG A 89 -20.18 -29.49 -2.28
C ARG A 89 -21.37 -30.17 -1.59
N SER A 90 -21.47 -30.00 -0.27
CA SER A 90 -22.61 -30.44 0.53
C SER A 90 -23.90 -30.00 -0.18
N THR A 91 -24.62 -30.96 -0.72
CA THR A 91 -25.96 -30.80 -1.29
C THR A 91 -26.93 -30.45 -0.16
N GLY A 92 -26.98 -29.17 0.20
CA GLY A 92 -27.85 -28.62 1.23
C GLY A 92 -28.69 -27.48 0.66
N THR A 93 -29.89 -27.85 0.21
CA THR A 93 -31.11 -27.03 0.20
C THR A 93 -31.11 -25.72 -0.62
N ILE A 94 -31.88 -25.79 -1.71
CA ILE A 94 -32.42 -24.66 -2.48
C ILE A 94 -33.40 -23.90 -1.57
N THR A 95 -32.91 -22.97 -0.75
CA THR A 95 -33.70 -21.86 -0.19
C THR A 95 -32.78 -20.93 0.61
N SER A 96 -32.21 -19.93 -0.06
CA SER A 96 -32.14 -18.60 0.54
C SER A 96 -31.85 -17.57 -0.53
N ARG A 97 -32.72 -16.57 -0.62
CA ARG A 97 -32.48 -15.35 -1.38
C ARG A 97 -31.18 -14.77 -0.85
N CYS A 98 -30.13 -14.92 -1.64
CA CYS A 98 -28.80 -14.58 -1.22
C CYS A 98 -28.69 -13.06 -1.30
N PHE A 99 -28.88 -12.39 -0.17
CA PHE A 99 -28.07 -11.21 0.14
C PHE A 99 -26.61 -11.69 0.14
N GLN A 100 -26.03 -11.87 -1.03
CA GLN A 100 -24.58 -11.95 -1.14
C GLN A 100 -24.12 -10.56 -0.77
N VAL A 101 -23.59 -10.44 0.44
CA VAL A 101 -22.60 -9.41 0.70
C VAL A 101 -21.57 -9.63 -0.40
N ASP A 102 -21.56 -8.73 -1.37
CA ASP A 102 -20.56 -8.68 -2.44
C ASP A 102 -19.21 -8.47 -1.72
N THR A 103 -18.58 -9.56 -1.29
CA THR A 103 -17.20 -9.52 -0.85
C THR A 103 -16.37 -9.11 -2.07
N ILE A 104 -15.33 -8.32 -1.83
CA ILE A 104 -14.40 -7.85 -2.87
C ILE A 104 -13.90 -9.04 -3.71
N ASP A 105 -13.75 -10.20 -3.08
CA ASP A 105 -13.35 -11.46 -3.72
C ASP A 105 -14.37 -11.92 -4.78
N ASN A 106 -15.68 -11.83 -4.52
CA ASN A 106 -16.73 -12.15 -5.50
C ASN A 106 -16.76 -11.17 -6.67
N LEU A 107 -16.47 -9.89 -6.42
CA LEU A 107 -16.38 -8.88 -7.47
C LEU A 107 -15.13 -9.09 -8.32
N GLN A 108 -13.99 -9.39 -7.69
CA GLN A 108 -12.75 -9.73 -8.36
C GLN A 108 -12.92 -10.94 -9.29
N ASP A 109 -13.57 -12.00 -8.81
CA ASP A 109 -13.86 -13.19 -9.60
C ASP A 109 -14.78 -12.89 -10.79
N ARG A 110 -15.79 -12.04 -10.59
CA ARG A 110 -16.68 -11.59 -11.67
C ARG A 110 -15.93 -10.76 -12.72
N ILE A 111 -15.01 -9.89 -12.30
CA ILE A 111 -14.20 -9.07 -13.20
C ILE A 111 -13.27 -9.96 -14.03
N PHE A 112 -12.53 -10.88 -13.40
CA PHE A 112 -11.63 -11.78 -14.13
C PHE A 112 -12.36 -12.71 -15.09
N LYS A 113 -13.50 -13.27 -14.67
CA LYS A 113 -14.32 -14.13 -15.53
C LYS A 113 -14.89 -13.37 -16.73
N ASN A 114 -15.28 -12.11 -16.52
CA ASN A 114 -15.77 -11.25 -17.62
C ASN A 114 -14.64 -10.92 -18.60
N LEU A 115 -13.45 -10.59 -18.11
CA LEU A 115 -12.27 -10.34 -18.92
C LEU A 115 -11.83 -11.57 -19.73
N GLU A 116 -11.89 -12.76 -19.13
CA GLU A 116 -11.60 -14.03 -19.81
C GLU A 116 -12.63 -14.35 -20.90
N SER A 117 -13.91 -14.09 -20.64
CA SER A 117 -14.97 -14.23 -21.65
C SER A 117 -14.79 -13.24 -22.81
N HIS A 118 -14.34 -12.00 -22.52
CA HIS A 118 -14.03 -11.00 -23.54
C HIS A 118 -12.84 -11.42 -24.41
N ASP A 119 -11.75 -11.89 -23.81
CA ASP A 119 -10.58 -12.34 -24.57
C ASP A 119 -10.90 -13.57 -25.43
N SER A 120 -11.72 -14.49 -24.94
CA SER A 120 -12.18 -15.65 -25.72
C SER A 120 -12.98 -15.21 -26.95
N LEU A 121 -13.81 -14.18 -26.82
CA LEU A 121 -14.55 -13.60 -27.94
C LEU A 121 -13.64 -12.86 -28.92
N ILE A 122 -12.66 -12.10 -28.43
CA ILE A 122 -11.67 -11.40 -29.26
C ILE A 122 -10.85 -12.41 -30.06
N CYS A 123 -10.38 -13.50 -29.44
CA CYS A 123 -9.70 -14.59 -30.14
C CYS A 123 -10.60 -15.24 -31.19
N TYR A 124 -11.85 -15.54 -30.85
CA TYR A 124 -12.81 -16.10 -31.81
C TYR A 124 -13.05 -15.19 -33.03
N LEU A 125 -13.14 -13.87 -32.81
CA LEU A 125 -13.31 -12.90 -33.88
C LEU A 125 -12.04 -12.75 -34.74
N ALA A 126 -10.86 -12.80 -34.13
CA ALA A 126 -9.59 -12.80 -34.84
C ALA A 126 -9.46 -14.04 -35.75
N ASP A 127 -9.79 -15.22 -35.23
CA ASP A 127 -9.71 -16.49 -35.97
C ASP A 127 -10.73 -16.56 -37.10
N ARG A 128 -11.94 -16.01 -36.91
CA ARG A 128 -12.97 -15.90 -37.95
C ARG A 128 -12.54 -14.96 -39.08
N GLY A 129 -11.78 -13.91 -38.79
CA GLY A 129 -11.20 -13.01 -39.80
C GLY A 129 -10.20 -13.72 -40.70
N ILE A 130 -9.41 -14.65 -40.15
CA ILE A 130 -8.40 -15.43 -40.90
C ILE A 130 -9.08 -16.45 -41.82
N ILE A 131 -10.12 -17.15 -41.35
CA ILE A 131 -10.84 -18.18 -42.13
C ILE A 131 -11.59 -17.56 -43.32
N ASN A 132 -12.16 -16.37 -43.16
CA ASN A 132 -12.91 -15.68 -44.21
C ASN A 132 -12.01 -14.91 -45.21
N SER A 133 -10.70 -14.83 -44.95
CA SER A 133 -9.73 -14.15 -45.83
C SER A 133 -9.22 -15.02 -46.97
N SER A 134 -9.55 -16.32 -46.99
CA SER A 134 -9.18 -17.24 -48.08
C SER A 134 -10.20 -17.34 -49.21
N ASP A 135 -11.32 -16.61 -49.15
CA ASP A 135 -12.38 -16.72 -50.16
C ASP A 135 -13.01 -15.36 -50.52
N ARG A 136 -12.21 -14.48 -51.14
CA ARG A 136 -12.74 -13.39 -51.98
C ARG A 136 -11.85 -13.17 -53.19
N HIS A 137 -12.11 -13.96 -54.23
CA HIS A 137 -11.79 -13.60 -55.60
C HIS A 137 -12.52 -12.31 -56.00
N CYS A 138 -11.71 -11.36 -56.48
CA CYS A 138 -11.91 -10.54 -57.67
C CYS A 138 -13.36 -10.32 -58.13
N HIS A 139 -13.88 -9.10 -57.94
CA HIS A 139 -14.72 -8.45 -58.93
C HIS A 139 -14.52 -6.94 -58.86
N SER A 140 -13.52 -6.46 -59.59
CA SER A 140 -13.52 -5.11 -60.15
C SER A 140 -14.59 -5.07 -61.24
N PRO A 141 -15.51 -4.09 -61.24
CA PRO A 141 -16.18 -3.70 -62.46
C PRO A 141 -15.19 -2.83 -63.25
N ILE A 142 -14.68 -3.40 -64.33
CA ILE A 142 -14.18 -2.63 -65.46
C ILE A 142 -15.42 -2.00 -66.10
N GLU A 143 -15.51 -0.68 -66.05
CA GLU A 143 -16.20 0.09 -67.08
C GLU A 143 -15.20 1.12 -67.60
N GLU A 144 -14.91 1.01 -68.89
CA GLU A 144 -14.11 1.92 -69.69
C GLU A 144 -14.93 3.19 -69.95
N ASP A 145 -14.31 4.38 -69.83
CA ASP A 145 -14.13 5.31 -70.97
C ASP A 145 -13.71 6.74 -70.57
N GLU A 146 -12.81 7.27 -71.41
CA GLU A 146 -12.51 8.67 -71.72
C GLU A 146 -11.62 9.56 -70.81
N GLU A 147 -10.36 9.69 -71.26
CA GLU A 147 -9.59 10.93 -71.50
C GLU A 147 -10.06 12.24 -70.82
N ASN A 148 -9.31 12.71 -69.80
CA ASN A 148 -8.68 14.03 -69.82
C ASN A 148 -7.74 14.21 -68.62
N GLY A 149 -6.57 14.78 -68.87
CA GLY A 149 -5.52 14.96 -67.88
C GLY A 149 -5.85 16.03 -66.84
N GLU A 150 -5.75 15.65 -65.57
CA GLU A 150 -5.41 16.54 -64.47
C GLU A 150 -4.76 15.68 -63.36
N ALA A 151 -3.74 16.25 -62.70
CA ALA A 151 -2.89 15.57 -61.73
C ALA A 151 -3.70 14.83 -60.66
N PRO A 152 -3.27 13.64 -60.19
CA PRO A 152 -4.02 12.91 -59.18
C PRO A 152 -4.00 13.73 -57.89
N LEU A 153 -5.12 14.40 -57.60
CA LEU A 153 -5.44 14.84 -56.25
C LEU A 153 -5.43 13.58 -55.39
N ILE A 154 -4.40 13.43 -54.55
CA ILE A 154 -4.36 12.39 -53.51
C ILE A 154 -5.42 12.78 -52.48
N VAL A 155 -6.67 12.41 -52.76
CA VAL A 155 -7.76 12.42 -51.81
C VAL A 155 -7.45 11.32 -50.82
N GLY A 156 -6.94 11.70 -49.65
CA GLY A 156 -6.78 10.81 -48.50
C GLY A 156 -8.13 10.34 -48.00
N SER A 157 -8.73 9.38 -48.69
CA SER A 157 -9.91 8.67 -48.19
C SER A 157 -9.45 7.84 -47.00
N LYS A 158 -9.85 8.28 -45.78
CA LYS A 158 -9.70 7.48 -44.57
C LYS A 158 -10.55 6.23 -44.76
N HIS A 159 -9.92 5.16 -45.23
CA HIS A 159 -10.57 3.87 -45.31
C HIS A 159 -11.07 3.50 -43.90
N PRO A 160 -12.31 3.03 -43.75
CA PRO A 160 -12.77 2.50 -42.48
C PRO A 160 -11.81 1.39 -42.04
N LYS A 161 -11.40 1.42 -40.77
CA LYS A 161 -10.46 0.44 -40.21
C LYS A 161 -10.98 -0.96 -40.50
N SER A 162 -10.11 -1.85 -40.98
CA SER A 162 -10.49 -3.24 -41.21
C SER A 162 -10.81 -3.91 -39.87
N ASP A 163 -11.76 -4.84 -39.88
CA ASP A 163 -12.19 -5.56 -38.67
C ASP A 163 -11.00 -6.19 -37.93
N SER A 164 -9.97 -6.66 -38.66
CA SER A 164 -8.72 -7.17 -38.08
C SER A 164 -7.96 -6.13 -37.25
N VAL A 165 -7.86 -4.88 -37.73
CA VAL A 165 -7.18 -3.79 -37.01
C VAL A 165 -8.00 -3.38 -35.79
N VAL A 166 -9.33 -3.36 -35.91
CA VAL A 166 -10.23 -3.08 -34.78
C VAL A 166 -10.13 -4.16 -33.70
N ILE A 167 -10.03 -5.43 -34.10
CA ILE A 167 -9.87 -6.56 -33.16
C ILE A 167 -8.51 -6.51 -32.44
N GLU A 168 -7.45 -6.11 -33.14
CA GLU A 168 -6.12 -5.95 -32.53
C GLU A 168 -6.08 -4.76 -31.55
N GLU A 169 -6.66 -3.61 -31.92
CA GLU A 169 -6.82 -2.46 -31.03
C GLU A 169 -7.67 -2.81 -29.79
N LEU A 170 -8.76 -3.58 -29.96
CA LEU A 170 -9.57 -4.07 -28.85
C LEU A 170 -8.82 -5.03 -27.94
N ARG A 171 -7.94 -5.87 -28.49
CA ARG A 171 -7.08 -6.78 -27.73
C ARG A 171 -6.07 -6.00 -26.89
N GLU A 172 -5.47 -4.97 -27.46
CA GLU A 172 -4.54 -4.09 -26.77
C GLU A 172 -5.24 -3.32 -25.62
N LEU A 173 -6.42 -2.76 -25.89
CA LEU A 173 -7.24 -2.08 -24.88
C LEU A 173 -7.68 -3.03 -23.75
N SER A 174 -8.08 -4.26 -24.07
CA SER A 174 -8.41 -5.31 -23.08
C SER A 174 -7.22 -5.64 -22.19
N GLY A 175 -6.02 -5.74 -22.79
CA GLY A 175 -4.77 -5.94 -22.07
C GLY A 175 -4.46 -4.79 -21.09
N GLN A 176 -4.57 -3.54 -21.56
CA GLN A 176 -4.37 -2.35 -20.73
C GLN A 176 -5.37 -2.26 -19.57
N LEU A 177 -6.64 -2.62 -19.81
CA LEU A 177 -7.66 -2.66 -18.77
C LEU A 177 -7.33 -3.72 -17.71
N LYS A 178 -6.83 -4.90 -18.13
CA LYS A 178 -6.34 -5.94 -17.22
C LYS A 178 -5.20 -5.43 -16.34
N ASP A 179 -4.21 -4.80 -16.95
CA ASP A 179 -3.04 -4.28 -16.22
C ASP A 179 -3.47 -3.22 -15.19
N PHE A 180 -4.43 -2.35 -15.56
CA PHE A 180 -4.96 -1.33 -14.65
C PHE A 180 -5.76 -1.94 -13.49
N VAL A 181 -6.65 -2.88 -13.78
CA VAL A 181 -7.43 -3.59 -12.73
C VAL A 181 -6.51 -4.37 -11.80
N GLN A 182 -5.48 -5.02 -12.34
CA GLN A 182 -4.49 -5.72 -11.52
C GLN A 182 -3.66 -4.76 -10.67
N GLY A 183 -3.27 -3.60 -11.22
CA GLY A 183 -2.63 -2.53 -10.45
C GLY A 183 -3.48 -2.07 -9.28
N LEU A 184 -4.77 -1.82 -9.51
CA LEU A 184 -5.70 -1.44 -8.44
C LEU A 184 -5.86 -2.51 -7.35
N LEU A 185 -5.83 -3.79 -7.71
CA LEU A 185 -5.88 -4.88 -6.73
C LEU A 185 -4.60 -4.94 -5.88
N ILE A 186 -3.43 -4.70 -6.49
CA ILE A 186 -2.15 -4.61 -5.77
C ILE A 186 -2.19 -3.43 -4.80
N ASP A 187 -2.62 -2.26 -5.26
CA ASP A 187 -2.73 -1.05 -4.43
C ASP A 187 -3.70 -1.27 -3.25
N LEU A 188 -4.83 -1.95 -3.48
CA LEU A 188 -5.80 -2.27 -2.44
C LEU A 188 -5.19 -3.23 -1.41
N ALA A 189 -4.47 -4.26 -1.85
CA ALA A 189 -3.78 -5.19 -0.97
C ALA A 189 -2.71 -4.47 -0.13
N GLU A 190 -1.94 -3.56 -0.73
CA GLU A 190 -0.94 -2.76 -0.03
C GLU A 190 -1.59 -1.85 1.02
N ARG A 191 -2.66 -1.13 0.67
CA ARG A 191 -3.40 -0.30 1.63
C ARG A 191 -4.02 -1.13 2.75
N LYS A 192 -4.50 -2.34 2.48
CA LYS A 192 -5.02 -3.25 3.51
C LYS A 192 -3.93 -3.66 4.49
N ASN A 193 -2.72 -3.95 4.01
CA ASN A 193 -1.55 -4.23 4.85
C ASN A 193 -1.13 -3.01 5.68
N GLN A 194 -1.11 -1.81 5.09
CA GLN A 194 -0.80 -0.57 5.81
C GLN A 194 -1.82 -0.31 6.94
N ILE A 195 -3.12 -0.50 6.68
CA ILE A 195 -4.17 -0.39 7.70
C ILE A 195 -3.96 -1.43 8.81
N GLN A 196 -3.57 -2.66 8.47
CA GLN A 196 -3.31 -3.70 9.45
C GLN A 196 -2.10 -3.36 10.34
N LEU A 197 -1.01 -2.85 9.76
CA LEU A 197 0.16 -2.37 10.51
C LEU A 197 -0.18 -1.19 11.41
N LEU A 198 -0.95 -0.22 10.91
CA LEU A 198 -1.43 0.92 11.70
C LEU A 198 -2.30 0.46 12.88
N LYS A 199 -3.20 -0.51 12.66
CA LYS A 199 -4.01 -1.09 13.73
C LYS A 199 -3.14 -1.77 14.80
N GLN A 200 -2.11 -2.51 14.40
CA GLN A 200 -1.18 -3.13 15.35
C GLN A 200 -0.38 -2.08 16.14
N HIS A 201 0.06 -1.01 15.49
CA HIS A 201 0.75 0.10 16.16
C HIS A 201 -0.15 0.80 17.18
N VAL A 202 -1.41 1.05 16.84
CA VAL A 202 -2.40 1.64 17.76
C VAL A 202 -2.63 0.70 18.95
N LEU A 203 -2.78 -0.61 18.71
CA LEU A 203 -2.98 -1.59 19.77
C LEU A 203 -1.79 -1.63 20.74
N LYS A 204 -0.56 -1.73 20.23
CA LYS A 204 0.65 -1.75 21.04
C LYS A 204 0.85 -0.45 21.83
N LYS A 205 0.50 0.70 21.23
CA LYS A 205 0.54 1.98 21.94
C LYS A 205 -0.50 2.04 23.05
N SER A 206 -1.70 1.52 22.82
CA SER A 206 -2.75 1.47 23.84
C SER A 206 -2.40 0.54 25.01
N GLU A 207 -1.69 -0.57 24.77
CA GLU A 207 -1.18 -1.46 25.82
C GLU A 207 -0.13 -0.74 26.67
N LEU A 208 0.84 -0.07 26.04
CA LEU A 208 1.84 0.74 26.75
C LEU A 208 1.19 1.85 27.59
N ASP A 209 0.20 2.55 27.04
CA ASP A 209 -0.52 3.60 27.77
C ASP A 209 -1.33 3.01 28.95
N HIS A 210 -1.78 1.75 28.85
CA HIS A 210 -2.49 1.07 29.94
C HIS A 210 -1.54 0.69 31.08
N ASP A 211 -0.35 0.17 30.75
CA ASP A 211 0.69 -0.18 31.71
C ASP A 211 1.18 1.06 32.47
N HIS A 212 1.48 2.16 31.76
CA HIS A 212 1.88 3.43 32.40
C HIS A 212 0.80 3.98 33.34
N LYS A 213 -0.48 3.81 32.98
CA LYS A 213 -1.59 4.22 33.84
C LYS A 213 -1.70 3.35 35.10
N ALA A 214 -1.45 2.05 34.99
CA ALA A 214 -1.43 1.13 36.13
C ALA A 214 -0.29 1.46 37.10
N ASP A 215 0.91 1.73 36.59
CA ASP A 215 2.06 2.15 37.39
C ASP A 215 1.80 3.48 38.13
N LEU A 216 1.13 4.43 37.47
CA LEU A 216 0.75 5.70 38.08
C LEU A 216 -0.28 5.53 39.21
N LEU A 217 -1.20 4.57 39.07
CA LEU A 217 -2.19 4.22 40.08
C LEU A 217 -1.53 3.61 41.31
N ILE A 218 -0.60 2.68 41.12
CA ILE A 218 0.18 2.07 42.21
C ILE A 218 0.97 3.15 42.97
N ALA A 219 1.66 4.04 42.25
CA ALA A 219 2.42 5.13 42.87
C ALA A 219 1.55 6.12 43.65
N LEU A 220 0.30 6.34 43.23
CA LEU A 220 -0.66 7.17 43.96
C LEU A 220 -1.15 6.49 45.24
N ASP A 221 -1.42 5.19 45.20
CA ASP A 221 -1.83 4.42 46.37
C ASP A 221 -0.71 4.39 47.43
N ASP A 222 0.53 4.15 47.02
CA ASP A 222 1.71 4.20 47.92
C ASP A 222 1.86 5.57 48.60
N ARG A 223 1.64 6.65 47.85
CA ARG A 223 1.69 8.02 48.39
C ARG A 223 0.54 8.28 49.38
N ASN A 224 -0.65 7.75 49.12
CA ASN A 224 -1.80 7.90 50.02
C ASN A 224 -1.56 7.16 51.34
N ILE A 225 -0.98 5.95 51.29
CA ILE A 225 -0.57 5.19 52.48
C ILE A 225 0.42 6.02 53.31
N LEU A 226 1.46 6.59 52.68
CA LEU A 226 2.43 7.43 53.38
C LEU A 226 1.79 8.67 54.04
N ILE A 227 0.81 9.29 53.37
CA ILE A 227 0.09 10.45 53.90
C ILE A 227 -0.73 10.04 55.13
N ASP A 228 -1.39 8.89 55.10
CA ASP A 228 -2.19 8.42 56.21
C ASP A 228 -1.33 7.99 57.41
N ASP A 229 -0.16 7.39 57.17
CA ASP A 229 0.86 7.14 58.21
C ASP A 229 1.35 8.44 58.85
N LEU A 230 1.63 9.47 58.05
CA LEU A 230 2.05 10.78 58.56
C LEU A 230 0.94 11.45 59.38
N LYS A 231 -0.32 11.34 58.95
CA LYS A 231 -1.46 11.85 59.73
C LYS A 231 -1.58 11.14 61.07
N ALA A 232 -1.41 9.81 61.10
CA ALA A 232 -1.44 9.03 62.33
C ALA A 232 -0.35 9.49 63.31
N GLN A 233 0.87 9.69 62.82
CA GLN A 233 1.98 10.22 63.62
C GLN A 233 1.71 11.63 64.16
N ILE A 234 1.07 12.51 63.37
CA ILE A 234 0.69 13.85 63.82
C ILE A 234 -0.38 13.77 64.92
N THR A 235 -1.39 12.92 64.76
CA THR A 235 -2.43 12.75 65.79
C THR A 235 -1.87 12.18 67.09
N ASP A 236 -0.92 11.26 67.02
CA ASP A 236 -0.25 10.71 68.20
C ASP A 236 0.58 11.79 68.92
N LEU A 237 1.31 12.63 68.17
CA LEU A 237 2.06 13.77 68.72
C LEU A 237 1.16 14.86 69.33
N GLU A 238 -0.03 15.09 68.78
CA GLU A 238 -1.02 16.03 69.32
C GLU A 238 -1.70 15.49 70.60
N LEU A 239 -1.90 14.18 70.69
CA LEU A 239 -2.36 13.50 71.90
C LEU A 239 -1.31 13.53 73.01
N GLU A 240 -0.03 13.34 72.69
CA GLU A 240 1.07 13.47 73.65
C GLU A 240 1.21 14.90 74.19
N LYS A 241 1.05 15.93 73.35
CA LYS A 241 1.02 17.34 73.78
C LYS A 241 -0.18 17.67 74.65
N SER A 242 -1.33 17.05 74.39
CA SER A 242 -2.55 17.26 75.20
C SER A 242 -2.50 16.53 76.54
N CYS A 243 -1.82 15.38 76.63
CA CYS A 243 -1.62 14.67 77.89
C CYS A 243 -0.53 15.29 78.79
N SER A 244 0.41 16.05 78.22
CA SER A 244 1.49 16.70 78.98
C SER A 244 1.14 18.12 79.50
N GLN A 245 -0.08 18.62 79.27
CA GLN A 245 -0.55 19.92 79.80
C GLN A 245 -1.56 19.83 80.96
N ALA A 246 -1.72 18.66 81.57
CA ALA A 246 -2.56 18.49 82.77
C ALA A 246 -1.74 18.15 84.02
N ALA A 247 -0.73 18.97 84.36
CA ALA A 247 -0.15 19.02 85.71
C ALA A 247 0.68 20.30 85.93
N ASP A 248 0.07 21.27 86.62
CA ASP A 248 0.64 22.19 87.63
C ASP A 248 2.10 22.72 87.50
N LEU A 249 2.22 24.05 87.24
CA LEU A 249 2.87 25.11 88.08
C LEU A 249 3.44 26.28 87.23
N ARG A 250 3.05 27.52 87.63
CA ARG A 250 3.55 28.89 87.26
C ARG A 250 5.10 29.04 87.23
N PRO A 251 5.69 30.22 86.91
CA PRO A 251 5.34 31.34 85.99
C PRO A 251 6.59 31.85 85.17
N GLU A 252 6.45 32.34 83.93
CA GLU A 252 7.36 33.37 83.33
C GLU A 252 7.08 33.53 81.82
N TYR A 253 6.10 34.35 81.44
CA TYR A 253 6.06 34.92 80.08
C TYR A 253 5.35 36.26 80.13
N ALA A 254 6.01 37.25 80.75
CA ALA A 254 5.60 38.65 80.72
C ALA A 254 6.36 39.48 79.66
N GLU A 255 7.21 38.88 78.81
CA GLU A 255 8.16 39.67 78.00
C GLU A 255 8.23 39.36 76.49
N LEU A 256 7.19 38.79 75.87
CA LEU A 256 7.18 38.64 74.40
C LEU A 256 5.93 39.21 73.70
N GLN A 257 5.29 40.22 74.30
CA GLN A 257 4.38 41.12 73.58
C GLN A 257 5.11 42.39 73.11
N SER A 258 6.07 42.26 72.20
CA SER A 258 6.54 43.38 71.38
C SER A 258 7.34 42.93 70.15
N PHE A 259 6.74 42.15 69.25
CA PHE A 259 7.29 42.06 67.90
C PHE A 259 6.86 43.30 67.10
N PRO A 260 7.79 44.05 66.47
CA PRO A 260 7.42 45.17 65.62
C PRO A 260 6.69 44.67 64.38
N LYS A 261 5.63 45.38 64.00
CA LYS A 261 4.78 45.06 62.85
C LYS A 261 5.62 45.20 61.58
N LEU A 262 5.94 44.10 60.92
CA LEU A 262 6.66 44.10 59.65
C LEU A 262 5.78 44.71 58.56
N GLU A 263 6.23 45.82 57.96
CA GLU A 263 5.62 46.40 56.77
C GLU A 263 5.72 45.42 55.60
N SER A 264 4.65 45.34 54.82
CA SER A 264 4.56 44.46 53.65
C SER A 264 5.60 44.87 52.60
N LEU A 265 6.51 43.96 52.28
CA LEU A 265 7.50 44.14 51.21
C LEU A 265 6.80 44.20 49.85
N VAL A 266 6.82 45.36 49.19
CA VAL A 266 6.30 45.52 47.82
C VAL A 266 7.35 45.03 46.83
N MET A 267 7.01 44.02 46.01
CA MET A 267 7.89 43.58 44.93
C MET A 267 8.04 44.67 43.86
N PRO A 268 9.24 44.84 43.27
CA PRO A 268 9.40 45.66 42.08
C PRO A 268 8.69 45.04 40.87
N PRO A 269 8.22 45.87 39.92
CA PRO A 269 7.49 45.38 38.75
C PRO A 269 8.38 44.53 37.85
N LEU A 270 7.86 43.36 37.48
CA LEU A 270 8.50 42.44 36.54
C LEU A 270 8.40 42.99 35.11
N ASP A 271 9.55 43.28 34.49
CA ASP A 271 9.61 43.71 33.10
C ASP A 271 9.56 42.49 32.14
N VAL A 272 8.35 42.19 31.67
CA VAL A 272 8.04 41.10 30.76
C VAL A 272 8.53 41.33 29.32
N THR A 273 9.17 42.46 29.01
CA THR A 273 9.74 42.71 27.68
C THR A 273 10.91 41.78 27.33
N THR A 274 11.53 41.14 28.32
CA THR A 274 12.63 40.18 28.14
C THR A 274 12.19 38.81 27.58
N PHE A 275 10.91 38.46 27.66
CA PHE A 275 10.39 37.16 27.22
C PHE A 275 10.09 37.08 25.70
N LYS A 276 10.24 38.17 24.94
CA LYS A 276 9.91 38.20 23.50
C LYS A 276 10.93 37.55 22.55
N LYS A 277 11.97 36.86 23.05
CA LYS A 277 13.01 36.27 22.19
C LYS A 277 12.77 34.83 21.71
N PHE A 278 11.64 34.21 22.03
CA PHE A 278 11.24 32.95 21.39
C PHE A 278 10.12 33.20 20.38
N SER A 279 10.52 33.71 19.21
CA SER A 279 9.69 33.71 18.01
C SER A 279 9.79 32.32 17.37
N ILE A 280 8.66 31.63 17.31
CA ILE A 280 8.48 30.36 16.59
C ILE A 280 8.56 30.69 15.09
N PRO A 281 9.31 29.94 14.26
CA PRO A 281 9.33 30.17 12.82
C PRO A 281 7.95 29.88 12.22
N GLU A 282 7.37 30.88 11.55
CA GLU A 282 6.19 30.69 10.71
C GLU A 282 6.50 29.67 9.60
N VAL A 283 5.78 28.56 9.60
CA VAL A 283 5.78 27.60 8.49
C VAL A 283 4.92 28.21 7.39
N SER A 284 5.58 28.70 6.34
CA SER A 284 4.98 29.26 5.13
C SER A 284 4.11 28.21 4.43
N SER A 285 2.78 28.34 4.55
CA SER A 285 1.81 27.63 3.73
C SER A 285 1.67 28.31 2.36
N ARG A 286 2.65 28.09 1.49
CA ARG A 286 2.53 28.35 0.06
C ARG A 286 3.07 27.14 -0.68
N LEU A 287 2.17 26.27 -1.13
CA LEU A 287 2.25 25.49 -2.36
C LEU A 287 0.95 24.69 -2.49
N LEU A 288 0.42 24.63 -3.71
CA LEU A 288 -0.81 23.93 -4.16
C LEU A 288 -2.12 24.74 -4.08
N ARG A 289 -2.20 25.79 -4.89
CA ARG A 289 -3.29 25.88 -5.87
C ARG A 289 -2.65 25.78 -7.25
N LYS A 290 -2.90 24.66 -7.94
CA LYS A 290 -2.81 24.57 -9.39
C LYS A 290 -4.23 24.77 -9.90
N ASP A 291 -4.30 25.56 -10.95
CA ASP A 291 -5.47 25.89 -11.73
C ASP A 291 -6.19 24.64 -12.23
N ASP A 292 -7.52 24.65 -12.10
CA ASP A 292 -8.51 24.21 -13.08
C ASP A 292 -9.88 24.80 -12.68
#